data_AF-A0A552Q8L9-F1
#
_entry.id   AF-A0A552Q8L9-F1
#
_cell.length_a   1.000
_cell.length_b   1.000
_cell.length_c   1.000
_cell.angle_alpha   90.00
_cell.angle_beta   90.00
_cell.angle_gamma   90.00
#
_symmetry.space_group_name_H-M   'P 1'
#
loop_
_entity.id
_entity.type
_entity.pdbx_description
1 polymer ?
#
loop_
_entity_poly.entity_id
_entity_poly.type
_entity_poly.pdbx_seq_one_letter_code
_entity_poly.pdbx_strand_id
1 'polypeptide(L)' 'MSEENITIVTREQWAKLKGKTDWKKVKGMSEAEIQKNALEDADNPPLPADFFDEVVEVVESTPASLNP' A
#
# COMPACT_ATOMS: atom_id res chain seq x y z
N MET A 1 -30.83 -3.40 0.53
CA MET A 1 -29.44 -2.92 0.38
C MET A 1 -28.81 -3.78 -0.70
N SER A 2 -28.38 -3.14 -1.78
CA SER A 2 -27.99 -3.75 -3.07
C SER A 2 -26.82 -4.72 -2.95
N GLU A 3 -26.89 -5.80 -3.72
CA GLU A 3 -25.89 -6.86 -3.89
C GLU A 3 -24.47 -6.30 -4.09
N GLU A 4 -23.55 -6.67 -3.20
CA GLU A 4 -22.14 -6.34 -3.32
C GLU A 4 -21.51 -7.13 -4.48
N ASN A 5 -21.13 -6.44 -5.56
CA ASN A 5 -20.44 -7.03 -6.71
C ASN A 5 -18.93 -7.24 -6.42
N ILE A 6 -18.59 -7.95 -5.34
CA ILE A 6 -17.19 -8.28 -5.05
C ILE A 6 -16.75 -9.40 -6.02
N THR A 7 -15.83 -9.09 -6.92
CA THR A 7 -15.26 -10.06 -7.87
C THR A 7 -14.02 -10.72 -7.26
N ILE A 8 -14.12 -12.01 -6.95
CA ILE A 8 -12.99 -12.82 -6.47
C ILE A 8 -12.25 -13.40 -7.68
N VAL A 9 -10.92 -13.22 -7.74
CA VAL A 9 -10.06 -13.75 -8.80
C VAL A 9 -8.86 -14.51 -8.22
N THR A 10 -8.37 -15.53 -8.93
CA THR A 10 -7.12 -16.22 -8.58
C THR A 10 -5.89 -15.38 -8.92
N ARG A 11 -4.73 -15.76 -8.39
CA ARG A 11 -3.46 -15.09 -8.69
C ARG A 11 -3.08 -15.20 -10.17
N GLU A 12 -3.36 -16.33 -10.83
CA GLU A 12 -3.11 -16.48 -12.27
C GLU A 12 -4.05 -15.61 -13.11
N GLN A 13 -5.29 -15.43 -12.67
CA GLN A 13 -6.25 -14.55 -13.33
C GLN A 13 -5.85 -13.08 -13.15
N TRP A 14 -5.47 -12.68 -11.94
CA TRP A 14 -4.99 -11.33 -11.65
C TRP A 14 -3.77 -10.95 -12.48
N ALA A 15 -2.80 -11.86 -12.63
CA ALA A 15 -1.60 -11.62 -13.45
C ALA A 15 -1.91 -11.37 -14.94
N LYS A 16 -3.07 -11.82 -15.43
CA LYS A 16 -3.52 -11.60 -16.81
C LYS A 16 -4.32 -10.29 -16.97
N LEU A 17 -4.74 -9.66 -15.87
CA LEU A 17 -5.44 -8.39 -15.93
C LEU A 17 -4.46 -7.29 -16.34
N LYS A 18 -4.88 -6.47 -17.31
CA LYS A 18 -4.09 -5.32 -17.72
C LYS A 18 -4.11 -4.29 -16.60
N GLY A 19 -2.95 -4.06 -15.99
CA GLY A 19 -2.76 -2.95 -15.07
C GLY A 19 -3.15 -1.63 -15.74
N LYS A 20 -3.91 -0.80 -15.03
CA LYS A 20 -4.27 0.55 -15.49
C LYS A 20 -3.15 1.58 -15.24
N THR A 21 -2.17 1.22 -14.42
CA THR A 21 -1.04 2.07 -14.05
C THR A 21 -0.13 2.32 -15.25
N ASP A 22 0.05 3.59 -15.61
CA ASP A 22 1.05 4.01 -16.58
C ASP A 22 2.45 4.00 -15.94
N TRP A 23 3.10 2.84 -15.99
CA TRP A 23 4.44 2.65 -15.44
C TRP A 23 5.51 3.50 -16.13
N LYS A 24 5.32 3.92 -17.38
CA LYS A 24 6.28 4.78 -18.08
C LYS A 24 6.25 6.19 -17.46
N LYS A 25 5.04 6.71 -17.20
CA LYS A 25 4.87 7.98 -16.49
C LYS A 25 5.47 7.91 -15.08
N VAL A 26 5.14 6.86 -14.32
CA VAL A 26 5.64 6.70 -12.94
C VAL A 26 7.17 6.68 -12.90
N LYS A 27 7.82 5.89 -13.77
CA LYS A 27 9.30 5.79 -13.81
C LYS A 27 9.99 7.06 -14.31
N GLY A 28 9.25 7.96 -14.98
CA GLY A 28 9.77 9.23 -15.48
C GLY A 28 9.56 10.42 -14.54
N MET A 29 8.88 10.23 -13.41
CA MET A 29 8.66 11.31 -12.44
C MET A 29 9.95 11.70 -11.75
N SER A 30 10.17 13.00 -11.61
CA SER A 30 11.20 13.55 -10.75
C SER A 30 10.81 13.41 -9.26
N GLU A 31 11.81 13.48 -8.38
CA GLU A 31 11.60 13.44 -6.93
C GLU A 31 10.63 14.52 -6.45
N ALA A 32 10.71 15.73 -7.00
CA ALA A 32 9.81 16.83 -6.66
C ALA A 32 8.36 16.54 -7.08
N GLU A 33 8.15 15.91 -8.24
CA GLU A 33 6.82 15.49 -8.68
C GLU A 33 6.27 14.35 -7.83
N ILE A 34 7.12 13.41 -7.41
CA ILE A 34 6.73 12.32 -6.50
C ILE A 34 6.26 12.90 -5.16
N GLN A 35 7.06 13.77 -4.55
CA GLN A 35 6.73 14.39 -3.25
C GLN A 35 5.45 15.20 -3.33
N LYS A 36 5.28 16.00 -4.39
CA LYS A 36 4.05 16.75 -4.62
C LYS A 36 2.84 15.83 -4.74
N ASN A 37 2.93 14.79 -5.56
CA ASN A 37 1.84 13.83 -5.73
C ASN A 37 1.49 13.12 -4.41
N ALA A 38 2.49 12.76 -3.60
CA ALA A 38 2.27 12.15 -2.30
C ALA A 38 1.57 13.08 -1.30
N LEU A 39 1.86 14.39 -1.35
CA LEU A 39 1.22 15.40 -0.49
C LEU A 39 -0.20 15.75 -0.93
N GLU A 40 -0.49 15.67 -2.24
CA GLU A 40 -1.80 15.95 -2.82
C GLU A 40 -2.72 14.71 -2.84
N ASP A 41 -2.22 13.54 -2.44
CA ASP A 41 -2.98 12.30 -2.39
C ASP A 41 -3.96 12.32 -1.22
N ALA A 42 -5.26 12.41 -1.54
CA ALA A 42 -6.34 12.41 -0.55
C ALA A 42 -6.41 11.10 0.25
N ASP A 43 -5.93 9.99 -0.31
CA ASP A 43 -5.88 8.69 0.36
C ASP A 43 -4.61 8.54 1.23
N ASN A 44 -3.65 9.46 1.10
CA ASN A 44 -2.42 9.50 1.90
C ASN A 44 -2.19 10.89 2.53
N PRO A 45 -3.11 11.36 3.39
CA PRO A 45 -2.97 12.65 4.05
C PRO A 45 -1.73 12.68 4.97
N PRO A 46 -1.12 13.87 5.20
CA PRO A 46 -0.02 14.00 6.14
C PRO A 46 -0.39 13.48 7.54
N LEU A 47 0.55 12.80 8.18
CA LEU A 47 0.37 12.34 9.55
C LEU A 47 0.38 13.54 10.52
N PRO A 48 -0.45 13.52 11.58
CA PRO A 48 -0.35 14.45 12.69
C PRO A 48 1.05 14.46 13.30
N ALA A 49 1.48 15.60 13.84
CA ALA A 49 2.83 15.76 14.40
C ALA A 49 3.09 14.84 15.61
N ASP A 50 2.05 14.49 16.35
CA ASP A 50 2.03 13.62 17.52
C ASP A 50 1.73 12.15 17.20
N PHE A 51 1.57 11.81 15.91
CA PHE A 51 1.15 10.47 15.50
C PHE A 51 2.03 9.36 16.08
N PHE A 52 3.35 9.58 16.15
CA PHE A 52 4.30 8.58 16.63
C PHE A 52 4.53 8.58 18.14
N ASP A 53 3.98 9.56 18.88
CA ASP A 53 4.17 9.65 20.32
C ASP A 53 3.49 8.48 21.05
N GLU A 54 2.46 7.88 20.43
CA GLU A 54 1.68 6.77 20.97
C GLU A 54 1.96 5.42 20.30
N VAL A 55 2.81 5.38 19.26
CA VAL A 55 3.08 4.15 18.50
C VAL A 55 4.15 3.33 19.19
N VAL A 56 3.82 2.07 19.49
CA VAL A 56 4.78 1.09 20.01
C VAL A 56 5.38 0.31 18.85
N GLU A 57 6.70 0.33 18.72
CA GLU A 57 7.42 -0.52 17.77
C GLU A 57 7.19 -1.99 18.12
N VAL A 58 6.59 -2.75 17.20
CA VAL A 58 6.44 -4.20 17.36
C VAL A 58 7.73 -4.87 16.91
N VAL A 59 8.56 -5.24 17.86
CA VAL A 59 9.73 -6.10 17.59
C VAL A 59 9.23 -7.52 17.38
N GLU A 60 9.40 -8.05 16.16
CA GLU A 60 9.09 -9.45 15.87
C GLU A 60 9.90 -10.36 16.79
N SER A 61 9.23 -11.02 17.73
CA SER A 61 9.83 -12.10 18.50
C SER A 61 9.95 -13.30 17.56
N THR A 62 11.17 -13.72 17.23
CA THR A 62 11.42 -14.99 16.54
C THR A 62 10.65 -16.12 17.24
N PRO A 63 9.82 -16.92 16.54
CA PRO A 63 9.14 -18.02 17.19
C PRO A 63 10.21 -18.99 17.71
N ALA A 64 10.19 -19.24 19.03
CA ALA A 64 10.98 -20.30 19.62
C ALA A 64 10.64 -21.59 18.87
N SER A 65 11.66 -22.19 18.26
CA SER A 65 11.65 -23.52 17.65
C SER A 65 10.84 -24.48 18.51
N LEU A 66 9.60 -24.78 18.12
CA LEU A 66 8.91 -25.98 18.56
C LEU A 66 9.61 -27.15 17.87
N ASN A 67 10.63 -27.68 18.55
CA ASN A 67 11.25 -28.94 18.17
C ASN A 67 10.31 -30.11 18.52
N PRO A 68 10.38 -31.20 17.72
CA PRO A 68 9.28 -32.12 17.42
C PRO A 68 8.80 -33.01 18.57
#